data_AF-A0A6G1Z4T7-F1
#
_entry.id   AF-A0A6G1Z4T7-F1
#
_cell.length_a   1.000
_cell.length_b   1.000
_cell.length_c   1.000
_cell.angle_alpha   90.00
_cell.angle_beta   90.00
_cell.angle_gamma   90.00
#
_symmetry.space_group_name_H-M   'P 1'
#
loop_
_entity.id
_entity.type
_entity.pdbx_description
1 polymer ?
#
loop_
_entity_poly.entity_id
_entity_poly.type
_entity_poly.pdbx_seq_one_letter_code
_entity_poly.pdbx_strand_id
1 'polypeptide(L)' 'MQTVSARAALRYATEDSMVALYGVVFGGWLLVTVAGFAFNSDTLGMMFVAGVLAFLAGGLAVATGLVAIAYKVVVDSRTA' A
#
# COMPACT_ATOMS: atom_id res chain seq x y z
N MET A 1 13.75 34.96 1.08
CA MET A 1 12.68 33.93 1.00
C MET A 1 12.80 33.29 -0.38
N GLN A 2 13.27 32.04 -0.45
CA GLN A 2 13.40 31.32 -1.72
C GLN A 2 12.00 31.05 -2.28
N THR A 3 11.69 31.61 -3.45
CA THR A 3 10.44 31.34 -4.16
C THR A 3 10.49 29.91 -4.66
N VAL A 4 9.88 29.00 -3.90
CA VAL A 4 9.68 27.62 -4.35
C VAL A 4 8.86 27.69 -5.63
N SER A 5 9.42 27.21 -6.75
CA SER A 5 8.72 27.25 -8.03
C SER A 5 7.41 26.43 -7.92
N ALA A 6 6.34 26.87 -8.57
CA ALA A 6 5.06 26.16 -8.56
C ALA A 6 5.20 24.68 -8.99
N ARG A 7 6.19 24.39 -9.85
CA ARG A 7 6.60 23.04 -10.23
C ARG A 7 7.15 22.23 -9.05
N ALA A 8 7.97 22.82 -8.17
CA ALA A 8 8.50 22.15 -6.99
C ALA A 8 7.40 21.89 -5.94
N ALA A 9 6.45 22.81 -5.78
CA ALA A 9 5.29 22.61 -4.90
C ALA A 9 4.35 21.49 -5.41
N LEU A 10 4.08 21.47 -6.73
CA LEU A 10 3.33 20.39 -7.37
C LEU A 10 4.06 19.05 -7.25
N ARG A 11 5.37 19.01 -7.48
CA ARG A 11 6.16 17.78 -7.34
C ARG A 11 6.15 17.25 -5.91
N TYR A 12 6.31 18.13 -4.90
CA TYR A 12 6.20 17.73 -3.49
C TYR A 12 4.83 17.13 -3.15
N ALA A 13 3.73 17.75 -3.60
CA ALA A 13 2.38 17.22 -3.37
C ALA A 13 2.12 15.89 -4.13
N THR A 14 2.74 15.72 -5.30
CA THR A 14 2.63 14.47 -6.09
C THR A 14 3.49 13.36 -5.49
N GLU A 15 4.66 13.69 -4.95
CA GLU A 15 5.59 12.76 -4.31
C GLU A 15 5.01 12.23 -2.97
N ASP A 16 4.32 13.10 -2.22
CA ASP A 16 3.61 12.76 -0.97
C ASP A 16 2.53 11.68 -1.18
N SER A 17 1.79 11.74 -2.29
CA SER A 17 0.83 10.68 -2.62
C SER A 17 1.49 9.35 -2.99
N MET A 18 2.77 9.32 -3.38
CA MET A 18 3.50 8.07 -3.65
C MET A 18 3.87 7.36 -2.35
N VAL A 19 4.26 8.12 -1.32
CA VAL A 19 4.53 7.61 0.02
C VAL A 19 3.29 6.96 0.62
N ALA A 20 2.12 7.57 0.44
CA ALA A 20 0.85 7.00 0.88
C ALA A 20 0.56 5.64 0.21
N LEU A 21 0.78 5.52 -1.11
CA LEU A 21 0.60 4.25 -1.84
C LEU A 21 1.57 3.17 -1.35
N TYR A 22 2.84 3.51 -1.11
CA TYR A 22 3.79 2.60 -0.49
C TYR A 22 3.36 2.19 0.91
N GLY A 23 2.80 3.12 1.70
CA GLY A 23 2.22 2.84 3.00
C GLY A 23 1.08 1.81 2.94
N VAL A 24 0.19 1.91 1.95
CA VAL A 24 -0.89 0.94 1.74
C VAL A 24 -0.34 -0.45 1.39
N VAL A 25 0.63 -0.52 0.48
CA VAL A 25 1.26 -1.80 0.11
C VAL A 25 1.99 -2.41 1.30
N PHE A 26 2.75 -1.61 2.04
CA PHE A 26 3.48 -2.06 3.22
C PHE A 26 2.53 -2.52 4.35
N GLY A 27 1.47 -1.78 4.61
CA GLY A 27 0.44 -2.14 5.59
C GLY A 27 -0.30 -3.43 5.19
N GLY A 28 -0.62 -3.59 3.90
CA GLY A 28 -1.21 -4.81 3.38
C GLY A 28 -0.28 -6.01 3.52
N TRP A 29 1.01 -5.83 3.22
CA TRP A 29 2.03 -6.87 3.40
C TRP A 29 2.20 -7.29 4.86
N LEU A 30 2.18 -6.33 5.80
CA LEU A 30 2.20 -6.64 7.24
C LEU A 30 0.97 -7.46 7.65
N LEU A 31 -0.22 -7.09 7.19
CA LEU A 31 -1.46 -7.85 7.45
C LEU A 31 -1.37 -9.29 6.96
N VAL A 32 -0.87 -9.51 5.74
CA VAL A 32 -0.63 -10.85 5.18
C VAL A 32 0.39 -11.63 6.01
N THR A 33 1.46 -10.97 6.44
CA THR A 33 2.51 -11.58 7.28
C THR A 33 1.95 -12.02 8.63
N VAL A 34 1.15 -11.16 9.28
CA VAL A 34 0.45 -11.49 10.53
C VAL A 34 -0.53 -12.66 10.35
N ALA A 35 -1.27 -12.67 9.24
CA ALA A 35 -2.15 -13.80 8.92
C ALA A 35 -1.39 -15.13 8.78
N GLY A 36 -0.17 -15.10 8.24
CA GLY A 36 0.70 -16.28 8.16
C GLY A 36 1.00 -16.92 9.51
N PHE A 37 1.13 -16.14 10.59
CA PHE A 37 1.29 -16.67 11.94
C PHE A 37 0.01 -17.34 12.46
N ALA A 38 -1.16 -16.77 12.13
CA ALA A 38 -2.45 -17.34 12.48
C ALA A 38 -2.73 -18.67 11.77
N PHE A 39 -2.13 -18.90 10.59
CA PHE A 39 -2.26 -20.17 9.86
C PHE A 39 -1.22 -21.22 10.24
N ASN A 40 -0.04 -20.81 10.74
CA ASN A 40 1.03 -21.74 11.17
C ASN A 40 0.83 -22.29 12.59
N SER A 41 -0.03 -21.66 13.37
CA SER A 41 -0.50 -22.24 14.62
C SER A 41 -1.59 -23.24 14.25
N ASP A 42 -1.49 -24.50 14.69
CA ASP A 42 -2.52 -25.55 14.56
C ASP A 42 -3.84 -25.20 15.31
N THR A 43 -4.12 -23.91 15.50
CA THR A 43 -5.29 -23.34 16.14
C THR A 43 -6.46 -23.28 15.15
N LEU A 44 -7.36 -24.25 15.25
CA LEU A 44 -8.71 -24.14 14.69
C LEU A 44 -9.57 -23.32 15.66
N GLY A 45 -10.07 -22.15 15.22
CA GLY A 45 -10.88 -21.27 16.07
C GLY A 45 -10.92 -19.81 15.61
N MET A 46 -11.23 -18.87 16.51
CA MET A 46 -11.31 -17.42 16.19
C MET A 46 -10.02 -16.86 15.58
N MET A 47 -8.86 -17.41 15.96
CA MET A 47 -7.57 -16.96 15.45
C MET A 47 -7.40 -17.29 13.97
N PHE A 48 -7.89 -18.44 13.51
CA PHE A 48 -7.95 -18.79 12.08
C PHE A 48 -8.85 -17.82 11.31
N VAL A 49 -10.04 -17.51 11.83
CA VAL A 49 -10.98 -16.55 11.20
C VAL A 49 -10.35 -15.16 11.08
N ALA A 50 -9.72 -14.68 12.16
CA ALA A 50 -9.00 -13.41 12.15
C ALA A 50 -7.84 -13.42 11.13
N GLY A 51 -7.12 -14.55 11.02
CA GLY A 51 -6.09 -14.76 10.00
C GLY A 51 -6.64 -14.67 8.58
N VAL A 52 -7.77 -15.32 8.28
CA VAL A 52 -8.42 -15.24 6.96
C VAL A 52 -8.81 -13.79 6.62
N LEU A 53 -9.43 -13.08 7.55
CA LEU A 53 -9.81 -11.68 7.33
C LEU A 53 -8.59 -10.79 7.11
N ALA A 54 -7.55 -10.96 7.91
CA ALA A 54 -6.30 -10.23 7.77
C ALA A 54 -5.60 -10.52 6.43
N PHE A 55 -5.59 -11.78 6.00
CA PHE A 55 -5.03 -12.21 4.72
C PHE A 55 -5.79 -11.58 3.55
N LEU A 56 -7.12 -11.61 3.57
CA LEU A 56 -7.94 -11.02 2.52
C LEU A 56 -7.78 -9.50 2.46
N ALA A 57 -7.87 -8.82 3.60
CA ALA A 57 -7.69 -7.37 3.68
C ALA A 57 -6.28 -6.95 3.23
N GLY A 58 -5.25 -7.65 3.70
CA GLY A 58 -3.87 -7.37 3.34
C GLY A 58 -3.59 -7.66 1.86
N GLY A 59 -4.07 -8.79 1.34
CA GLY A 59 -3.93 -9.16 -0.07
C GLY A 59 -4.61 -8.14 -0.99
N LEU A 60 -5.82 -7.69 -0.65
CA LEU A 60 -6.52 -6.63 -1.38
C LEU A 60 -5.76 -5.30 -1.33
N ALA A 61 -5.26 -4.91 -0.16
CA ALA A 61 -4.48 -3.67 -0.01
C ALA A 61 -3.19 -3.70 -0.86
N VAL A 62 -2.47 -4.82 -0.87
CA VAL A 62 -1.27 -4.99 -1.72
C VAL A 62 -1.65 -4.92 -3.20
N ALA A 63 -2.67 -5.67 -3.64
CA ALA A 63 -3.08 -5.70 -5.04
C ALA A 63 -3.52 -4.32 -5.54
N THR A 64 -4.42 -3.66 -4.81
CA THR A 64 -4.90 -2.32 -5.15
C THR A 64 -3.80 -1.28 -5.10
N GLY A 65 -2.91 -1.34 -4.10
CA GLY A 65 -1.75 -0.46 -3.99
C GLY A 65 -0.79 -0.61 -5.17
N LEU A 66 -0.48 -1.83 -5.59
CA LEU A 66 0.36 -2.09 -6.78
C LEU A 66 -0.28 -1.54 -8.06
N VAL A 67 -1.58 -1.76 -8.25
CA VAL A 67 -2.31 -1.23 -9.42
C VAL A 67 -2.30 0.30 -9.42
N ALA A 68 -2.51 0.94 -8.27
CA ALA A 68 -2.49 2.39 -8.13
C ALA A 68 -1.09 2.98 -8.40
N ILE A 69 -0.03 2.32 -7.92
CA ILE A 69 1.36 2.70 -8.21
C ILE A 69 1.62 2.59 -9.72
N ALA A 70 1.28 1.45 -10.33
CA ALA A 70 1.48 1.24 -11.76
C ALA A 70 0.73 2.29 -12.60
N TYR A 71 -0.53 2.56 -12.26
CA TYR A 71 -1.33 3.59 -12.90
C TYR A 71 -0.66 4.97 -12.80
N LYS A 72 -0.22 5.36 -11.61
CA LYS A 72 0.42 6.65 -11.39
C LYS A 72 1.72 6.80 -12.17
N VAL A 73 2.56 5.76 -12.20
CA VAL A 73 3.79 5.75 -13.03
C VAL A 73 3.48 5.91 -14.52
N VAL A 74 2.45 5.23 -15.02
CA VAL A 74 2.02 5.36 -16.43
C VAL A 74 1.47 6.76 -16.73
N VAL A 75 0.74 7.38 -15.80
CA VAL A 75 0.23 8.74 -15.98
C VAL A 75 1.37 9.76 -15.97
N ASP A 76 2.26 9.68 -14.98
CA ASP A 76 3.39 10.62 -14.84
C ASP A 76 4.36 10.52 -16.03
N SER A 77 4.55 9.34 -16.61
CA SER A 77 5.40 9.16 -17.80
C SER A 77 4.79 9.75 -19.09
N ARG A 78 3.48 10.01 -19.13
CA ARG A 78 2.81 10.66 -20.28
C ARG A 78 2.80 12.18 -20.19
N THR A 79 2.95 12.72 -18.98
CA THR A 79 2.94 14.16 -18.71
C THR A 79 4.34 14.77 -18.57
N ALA A 80 5.38 13.94 -18.52
CA ALA A 80 6.79 14.32 -18.52
C ALA A 80 7.32 14.71 -19.92
#